data_AF-A0A972ABN7-F1
#
_entry.id   AF-A0A972ABN7-F1
#
_cell.length_a   1.000
_cell.length_b   1.000
_cell.length_c   1.000
_cell.angle_alpha   90.00
_cell.angle_beta   90.00
_cell.angle_gamma   90.00
#
_symmetry.space_group_name_H-M   'P 1'
#
loop_
_entity.id
_entity.type
_entity.pdbx_description
1 polymer ?
#
loop_
_entity_poly.entity_id
_entity_poly.type
_entity_poly.pdbx_seq_one_letter_code
_entity_poly.pdbx_strand_id
1 'polypeptide(L)'
;MDNETLIKENFDNTPQKNNKMTEIFSSRKTAYLFIFILIALISTVIRFLPSSQIPEKGISLRTIRVKGYPITLILEQQEGIVTSCWLRTPAGSREIENINGMTFISETTFISTVDQDEEDDLLWRLSFINFNGEGVHLWVGLTTLNPKVFIATTPYNYTRWDTVPAKVIVPKGTALYISPGVPLYDNVKEQYKGADSYSFIYTIRLTPDGPAFVPLPSVYKQLSILLRTSIRGELSTMKRLAYVRMLSEFNNLAEGRPPGIETILNFQMQRIDTLS
;
A
#
# COMPACT_ATOMS: atom_id res chain seq x y z
N MET A 1 -52.42 57.06 -28.37
CA MET A 1 -52.67 57.90 -27.18
C MET A 1 -51.41 57.82 -26.33
N ASP A 2 -50.33 58.46 -26.77
CA ASP A 2 -50.03 59.91 -26.68
C ASP A 2 -49.70 60.27 -25.22
N ASN A 3 -48.41 60.39 -24.91
CA ASN A 3 -47.61 61.63 -24.94
C ASN A 3 -47.73 62.39 -23.62
N GLU A 4 -46.67 62.34 -22.81
CA GLU A 4 -46.23 63.52 -22.08
C GLU A 4 -44.70 63.56 -22.02
N THR A 5 -44.20 64.43 -22.88
CA THR A 5 -42.91 65.11 -22.95
C THR A 5 -42.31 65.49 -21.59
N LEU A 6 -41.04 65.18 -21.31
CA LEU A 6 -39.83 65.97 -21.64
C LEU A 6 -39.67 67.23 -20.76
N ILE A 7 -38.56 67.34 -20.01
CA ILE A 7 -37.55 68.43 -20.14
C ILE A 7 -36.56 68.48 -18.94
N LYS A 8 -35.29 68.22 -19.30
CA LYS A 8 -34.03 68.91 -18.94
C LYS A 8 -33.67 69.19 -17.47
N GLU A 9 -32.50 68.70 -17.08
CA GLU A 9 -31.55 69.47 -16.27
C GLU A 9 -30.13 69.27 -16.80
N ASN A 10 -29.43 70.38 -17.03
CA ASN A 10 -28.03 70.44 -17.44
C ASN A 10 -27.46 71.79 -16.95
N PHE A 11 -26.19 71.76 -16.52
CA PHE A 11 -25.29 72.88 -16.12
C PHE A 11 -25.55 73.52 -14.75
N ASP A 12 -24.57 73.85 -13.90
CA ASP A 12 -23.12 73.62 -13.79
C ASP A 12 -22.71 74.19 -12.41
N ASN A 13 -21.46 73.97 -11.98
CA ASN A 13 -20.67 74.69 -10.97
C ASN A 13 -20.11 73.82 -9.83
N THR A 14 -18.87 73.37 -10.05
CA THR A 14 -17.85 73.11 -9.00
C THR A 14 -17.42 74.46 -8.34
N PRO A 15 -16.59 74.53 -7.26
CA PRO A 15 -15.82 73.50 -6.56
C PRO A 15 -15.84 73.56 -5.00
N GLN A 16 -15.42 72.51 -4.29
CA GLN A 16 -14.44 72.64 -3.20
C GLN A 16 -13.83 71.30 -2.76
N LYS A 17 -12.52 71.23 -2.90
CA LYS A 17 -11.62 70.11 -2.63
C LYS A 17 -11.25 70.12 -1.13
N ASN A 18 -11.87 69.25 -0.33
CA ASN A 18 -11.44 69.02 1.05
C ASN A 18 -10.45 67.86 1.11
N ASN A 19 -9.16 68.21 1.08
CA ASN A 19 -8.05 67.38 1.50
C ASN A 19 -8.20 67.02 2.99
N LYS A 20 -8.41 65.74 3.33
CA LYS A 20 -7.94 65.08 4.56
C LYS A 20 -8.54 63.68 4.69
N MET A 21 -8.11 62.71 3.87
CA MET A 21 -8.22 61.30 4.30
C MET A 21 -7.39 60.26 3.54
N THR A 22 -6.32 60.63 2.82
CA THR A 22 -5.50 59.63 2.11
C THR A 22 -4.06 60.09 1.93
N GLU A 23 -3.30 60.23 3.01
CA GLU A 23 -1.84 60.26 2.95
C GLU A 23 -1.26 59.58 4.19
N ILE A 24 -1.31 58.24 4.23
CA ILE A 24 -0.32 57.48 5.00
C ILE A 24 0.14 56.34 4.11
N PHE A 25 1.46 56.31 3.86
CA PHE A 25 2.25 55.34 3.11
C PHE A 25 2.38 55.51 1.59
N SER A 26 3.13 56.55 1.18
CA SER A 26 3.90 56.52 -0.06
C SER A 26 5.39 56.80 0.19
N SER A 27 6.16 55.77 0.50
CA SER A 27 7.61 55.80 0.26
C SER A 27 8.13 54.37 0.15
N ARG A 28 8.75 54.03 -0.99
CA ARG A 28 9.38 52.71 -1.19
C ARG A 28 10.36 52.37 -0.05
N LYS A 29 10.97 53.38 0.59
CA LYS A 29 11.89 53.21 1.72
C LYS A 29 11.20 52.68 2.99
N THR A 30 9.96 53.09 3.29
CA THR A 30 9.23 52.56 4.45
C THR A 30 8.77 51.12 4.21
N ALA A 31 8.43 50.76 2.96
CA ALA A 31 8.13 49.39 2.58
C ALA A 31 9.36 48.46 2.72
N TYR A 32 10.54 48.88 2.26
CA TYR A 32 11.78 48.09 2.44
C TYR A 32 12.16 47.94 3.91
N LEU A 33 12.03 49.01 4.72
CA LEU A 33 12.28 48.95 6.16
C LEU A 33 11.35 47.93 6.84
N PHE A 34 10.07 47.92 6.45
CA PHE A 34 9.09 46.96 6.97
C PHE A 34 9.43 45.52 6.60
N ILE A 35 9.91 45.28 5.37
CA ILE A 35 10.37 43.96 4.92
C ILE A 35 11.59 43.50 5.73
N PHE A 36 12.58 44.37 5.97
CA PHE A 36 13.75 44.01 6.78
C PHE A 36 13.37 43.71 8.23
N ILE A 37 12.46 44.49 8.82
CA ILE A 37 11.94 44.23 10.17
C ILE A 37 11.18 42.90 10.20
N LEU A 38 10.37 42.61 9.19
CA LEU A 38 9.63 41.35 9.09
C LEU A 38 10.56 40.15 8.95
N ILE A 39 11.61 40.24 8.12
CA ILE A 39 12.61 39.17 7.96
C ILE A 39 13.40 38.97 9.27
N ALA A 40 13.79 40.05 9.94
CA ALA A 40 14.47 39.98 11.22
C ALA A 40 13.57 39.30 12.26
N LEU A 41 12.28 39.67 12.32
CA LEU A 41 11.32 39.12 13.26
C LEU A 41 11.04 37.64 12.97
N ILE A 42 10.91 37.24 11.71
CA ILE A 42 10.79 35.82 11.30
C ILE A 42 12.06 35.04 11.69
N SER A 43 13.26 35.60 11.45
CA SER A 43 14.52 34.95 11.82
C SER A 43 14.68 34.80 13.34
N THR A 44 14.24 35.80 14.10
CA THR A 44 14.17 35.74 15.56
C THR A 44 13.16 34.68 16.02
N VAL A 45 11.97 34.63 15.43
CA VAL A 45 10.97 33.60 15.74
C VAL A 45 11.50 32.20 15.41
N ILE A 46 12.20 32.00 14.28
CA ILE A 46 12.83 30.71 13.93
C ILE A 46 13.92 30.32 14.95
N ARG A 47 14.70 31.27 15.46
CA ARG A 47 15.74 31.01 16.48
C ARG A 47 15.18 30.72 17.86
N PHE A 48 14.02 31.28 18.20
CA PHE A 48 13.33 31.09 19.47
C PHE A 48 12.20 30.06 19.40
N LEU A 49 11.92 29.49 18.22
CA LEU A 49 11.20 28.23 18.14
C LEU A 49 12.02 27.25 18.98
N PRO A 50 11.43 26.61 20.02
CA PRO A 50 12.09 25.49 20.64
C PRO A 50 12.46 24.58 19.49
N SER A 51 13.75 24.23 19.37
CA SER A 51 14.09 23.16 18.44
C SER A 51 13.14 22.05 18.81
N SER A 52 12.24 21.68 17.90
CA SER A 52 11.60 20.40 18.03
C SER A 52 12.77 19.48 18.22
N GLN A 53 12.86 18.86 19.39
CA GLN A 53 13.68 17.70 19.58
C GLN A 53 13.13 16.74 18.52
N ILE A 54 13.67 16.84 17.30
CA ILE A 54 13.69 15.74 16.37
C ILE A 54 14.34 14.68 17.24
N PRO A 55 13.59 13.67 17.69
CA PRO A 55 14.13 12.70 18.62
C PRO A 55 15.47 12.26 18.04
N GLU A 56 16.53 12.36 18.85
CA GLU A 56 17.85 11.84 18.51
C GLU A 56 17.66 10.52 17.80
N LYS A 57 18.40 10.30 16.69
CA LYS A 57 18.56 9.03 15.96
C LYS A 57 18.27 7.83 16.86
N GLY A 58 16.99 7.48 16.95
CA GLY A 58 16.49 6.69 18.06
C GLY A 58 16.16 5.32 17.55
N ILE A 59 16.85 4.32 18.07
CA ILE A 59 16.47 2.94 17.87
C ILE A 59 15.13 2.75 18.59
N SER A 60 14.09 2.45 17.82
CA SER A 60 12.76 2.14 18.31
C SER A 60 12.50 0.65 18.20
N LEU A 61 11.98 0.04 19.26
CA LEU A 61 11.58 -1.36 19.25
C LEU A 61 10.07 -1.45 19.07
N ARG A 62 9.62 -2.08 17.98
CA ARG A 62 8.22 -2.37 17.72
C ARG A 62 7.97 -3.86 17.89
N THR A 63 7.14 -4.21 18.85
CA THR A 63 6.73 -5.59 19.10
C THR A 63 5.34 -5.82 18.53
N ILE A 64 5.21 -6.81 17.66
CA ILE A 64 3.95 -7.20 17.01
C ILE A 64 3.59 -8.61 17.47
N ARG A 65 2.38 -8.79 17.99
CA ARG A 65 1.93 -10.05 18.61
C ARG A 65 0.58 -10.44 18.05
N VAL A 66 0.38 -11.73 17.84
CA VAL A 66 -0.94 -12.27 17.49
C VAL A 66 -1.60 -12.79 18.75
N LYS A 67 -2.79 -12.28 19.07
CA LYS A 67 -3.55 -12.68 20.26
C LYS A 67 -3.89 -14.18 20.18
N GLY A 68 -3.65 -14.92 21.25
CA GLY A 68 -3.95 -16.35 21.34
C GLY A 68 -2.82 -17.26 20.84
N TYR A 69 -1.77 -16.70 20.23
CA TYR A 69 -0.67 -17.49 19.67
C TYR A 69 0.67 -17.13 20.32
N PRO A 70 1.54 -18.12 20.58
CA PRO A 70 2.79 -17.90 21.28
C PRO A 70 3.92 -17.39 20.34
N ILE A 71 3.57 -16.53 19.38
CA ILE A 71 4.51 -15.96 18.43
C ILE A 71 4.59 -14.44 18.58
N THR A 72 5.77 -13.88 18.37
CA THR A 72 5.99 -12.43 18.47
C THR A 72 7.06 -12.01 17.47
N LEU A 73 6.77 -10.97 16.68
CA LEU A 73 7.75 -10.33 15.83
C LEU A 73 8.28 -9.07 16.53
N ILE A 74 9.59 -8.94 16.61
CA ILE A 74 10.26 -7.78 17.18
C ILE A 74 11.02 -7.09 16.06
N LEU A 75 10.64 -5.86 15.76
CA LEU A 75 11.32 -5.01 14.80
C LEU A 75 12.15 -3.99 15.56
N GLU A 76 13.44 -3.97 15.29
CA GLU A 76 14.29 -2.84 15.62
C GLU A 76 14.26 -1.87 14.44
N GLN A 77 13.91 -0.61 14.71
CA GLN A 77 13.70 0.38 13.67
C GLN A 77 14.46 1.66 13.98
N GLN A 78 15.20 2.17 13.00
CA GLN A 78 15.81 3.49 13.02
C GLN A 78 15.13 4.35 11.96
N GLU A 79 14.57 5.49 12.36
CA GLU A 79 13.85 6.39 11.44
C GLU A 79 12.72 5.69 10.65
N GLY A 80 12.07 4.68 11.28
CA GLY A 80 11.01 3.88 10.66
C GLY A 80 11.50 2.72 9.77
N ILE A 81 12.79 2.68 9.47
CA ILE A 81 13.44 1.63 8.69
C ILE A 81 13.86 0.49 9.63
N VAL A 82 13.48 -0.74 9.30
CA VAL A 82 13.86 -1.94 10.04
C VAL A 82 15.36 -2.19 9.90
N THR A 83 16.08 -2.21 11.01
CA THR A 83 17.52 -2.54 11.08
C THR A 83 17.74 -4.01 11.44
N SER A 84 16.87 -4.57 12.28
CA SER A 84 16.85 -6.00 12.60
C SER A 84 15.41 -6.49 12.81
N CYS A 85 15.16 -7.75 12.52
CA CYS A 85 13.86 -8.38 12.72
C CYS A 85 13.98 -9.76 13.32
N TRP A 86 13.36 -9.96 14.48
CA TRP A 86 13.41 -11.22 15.22
C TRP A 86 12.01 -11.80 15.37
N LEU A 87 11.80 -13.00 14.82
CA LEU A 87 10.62 -13.81 15.09
C LEU A 87 10.91 -14.71 16.30
N ARG A 88 10.17 -14.49 17.39
CA ARG A 88 10.21 -15.32 18.58
C ARG A 88 9.04 -16.31 18.56
N THR A 89 9.36 -17.57 18.80
CA THR A 89 8.43 -18.71 18.86
C THR A 89 8.77 -19.58 20.08
N PRO A 90 7.92 -20.56 20.46
CA PRO A 90 8.27 -21.53 21.50
C PRO A 90 9.52 -22.36 21.18
N ALA A 91 9.75 -22.65 19.90
CA ALA A 91 10.92 -23.39 19.42
C ALA A 91 12.22 -22.56 19.38
N GLY A 92 12.14 -21.25 19.64
CA GLY A 92 13.29 -20.35 19.66
C GLY A 92 13.05 -19.03 18.92
N SER A 93 14.12 -18.26 18.79
CA SER A 93 14.13 -16.99 18.06
C SER A 93 14.89 -17.12 16.75
N ARG A 94 14.37 -16.50 15.69
CA ARG A 94 14.98 -16.48 14.36
C ARG A 94 15.05 -15.05 13.83
N GLU A 95 16.22 -14.63 13.37
CA GLU A 95 16.36 -13.37 12.64
C GLU A 95 15.87 -13.53 11.19
N ILE A 96 15.12 -12.55 10.69
CA ILE A 96 14.58 -12.49 9.34
C ILE A 96 15.27 -11.36 8.57
N GLU A 97 16.42 -11.67 7.99
CA GLU A 97 17.26 -10.67 7.30
C GLU A 97 16.59 -10.06 6.06
N ASN A 98 15.67 -10.81 5.41
CA ASN A 98 15.00 -10.39 4.17
C ASN A 98 14.18 -9.10 4.30
N ILE A 99 13.93 -8.60 5.51
CA ILE A 99 13.16 -7.38 5.74
C ILE A 99 13.99 -6.20 6.24
N ASN A 100 15.29 -6.39 6.46
CA ASN A 100 16.19 -5.31 6.84
C ASN A 100 16.23 -4.26 5.71
N GLY A 101 16.22 -2.97 6.09
CA GLY A 101 16.11 -1.85 5.15
C GLY A 101 14.69 -1.53 4.68
N MET A 102 13.66 -2.21 5.19
CA MET A 102 12.26 -1.96 4.82
C MET A 102 11.49 -1.21 5.91
N THR A 103 10.35 -0.62 5.55
CA THR A 103 9.40 0.02 6.46
C THR A 103 8.17 -0.88 6.62
N PHE A 104 7.73 -1.09 7.86
CA PHE A 104 6.51 -1.84 8.15
C PHE A 104 5.26 -1.08 7.70
N ILE A 105 4.37 -1.73 6.96
CA ILE A 105 3.10 -1.16 6.48
C ILE A 105 1.91 -1.66 7.31
N SER A 106 1.74 -2.98 7.38
CA SER A 106 0.51 -3.59 7.88
C SER A 106 0.72 -5.03 8.30
N GLU A 107 -0.18 -5.52 9.15
CA GLU A 107 -0.32 -6.95 9.43
C GLU A 107 -1.75 -7.43 9.15
N THR A 108 -1.90 -8.72 8.85
CA THR A 108 -3.20 -9.36 8.66
C THR A 108 -3.11 -10.82 9.08
N THR A 109 -4.12 -11.30 9.81
CA THR A 109 -4.20 -12.68 10.28
C THR A 109 -5.35 -13.41 9.59
N PHE A 110 -5.15 -14.70 9.33
CA PHE A 110 -6.10 -15.59 8.70
C PHE A 110 -6.13 -16.88 9.51
N ILE A 111 -7.31 -17.22 10.03
CA ILE A 111 -7.49 -18.35 10.93
C ILE A 111 -8.20 -19.48 10.19
N SER A 112 -7.72 -20.72 10.35
CA SER A 112 -8.29 -21.93 9.74
C SER A 112 -7.96 -23.15 10.59
N THR A 113 -8.65 -24.26 10.36
CA THR A 113 -8.33 -25.56 10.96
C THR A 113 -7.81 -26.46 9.85
N VAL A 114 -6.50 -26.72 9.82
CA VAL A 114 -5.81 -27.36 8.69
C VAL A 114 -5.33 -28.75 9.06
N ASP A 115 -4.90 -28.95 10.30
CA ASP A 115 -4.41 -30.23 10.82
C ASP A 115 -5.52 -31.08 11.48
N GLN A 116 -6.78 -30.69 11.30
CA GLN A 116 -7.98 -31.43 11.70
C GLN A 116 -8.14 -31.65 13.20
N ASP A 117 -7.48 -30.84 14.03
CA ASP A 117 -7.84 -30.74 15.44
C ASP A 117 -9.00 -29.75 15.66
N GLU A 118 -9.33 -29.48 16.92
CA GLU A 118 -10.36 -28.48 17.28
C GLU A 118 -9.78 -27.08 17.48
N GLU A 119 -8.46 -26.93 17.35
CA GLU A 119 -7.76 -25.69 17.58
C GLU A 119 -7.66 -24.86 16.29
N ASP A 120 -7.53 -23.56 16.46
CA ASP A 120 -7.46 -22.62 15.35
C ASP A 120 -5.98 -22.48 14.93
N ASP A 121 -5.62 -22.88 13.71
CA ASP A 121 -4.31 -22.62 13.12
C ASP A 121 -4.20 -21.19 12.58
N LEU A 122 -2.98 -20.67 12.53
CA LEU A 122 -2.70 -19.28 12.15
C LEU A 122 -1.90 -19.18 10.85
N LEU A 123 -2.40 -18.38 9.92
CA LEU A 123 -1.61 -17.76 8.86
C LEU A 123 -1.53 -16.25 9.11
N TRP A 124 -0.31 -15.75 9.31
CA TRP A 124 -0.04 -14.35 9.59
C TRP A 124 0.79 -13.75 8.46
N ARG A 125 0.30 -12.64 7.89
CA ARG A 125 0.99 -11.88 6.84
C ARG A 125 1.38 -10.51 7.39
N LEU A 126 2.65 -10.17 7.27
CA LEU A 126 3.16 -8.82 7.50
C LEU A 126 3.70 -8.24 6.20
N SER A 127 3.44 -6.97 5.95
CA SER A 127 3.83 -6.27 4.72
C SER A 127 4.88 -5.20 5.02
N PHE A 128 5.94 -5.21 4.23
CA PHE A 128 7.05 -4.27 4.33
C PHE A 128 7.36 -3.66 2.96
N ILE A 129 7.84 -2.42 2.92
CA ILE A 129 8.23 -1.74 1.67
C ILE A 129 9.43 -0.83 1.88
N ASN A 130 10.27 -0.69 0.86
CA ASN A 130 11.35 0.28 0.82
C ASN A 130 10.92 1.58 0.13
N PHE A 131 11.81 2.57 0.09
CA PHE A 131 11.56 3.86 -0.57
C PHE A 131 11.42 3.76 -2.10
N ASN A 132 11.93 2.69 -2.71
CA ASN A 132 11.80 2.44 -4.15
C ASN A 132 10.43 1.86 -4.53
N GLY A 133 9.57 1.56 -3.56
CA GLY A 133 8.27 0.94 -3.78
C GLY A 133 8.34 -0.59 -3.96
N GLU A 134 9.49 -1.19 -3.68
CA GLU A 134 9.70 -2.63 -3.64
C GLU A 134 9.55 -3.12 -2.21
N GLY A 135 8.89 -4.25 -2.03
CA GLY A 135 8.53 -4.73 -0.71
C GLY A 135 8.52 -6.24 -0.62
N VAL A 136 8.25 -6.70 0.58
CA VAL A 136 8.17 -8.11 0.93
C VAL A 136 6.97 -8.33 1.83
N HIS A 137 6.23 -9.39 1.56
CA HIS A 137 5.36 -9.99 2.56
C HIS A 137 6.11 -11.08 3.29
N LEU A 138 6.14 -11.00 4.62
CA LEU A 138 6.52 -12.10 5.51
C LEU A 138 5.26 -12.90 5.84
N TRP A 139 5.30 -14.20 5.58
CA TRP A 139 4.27 -15.16 5.88
C TRP A 139 4.74 -16.06 7.02
N VAL A 140 3.98 -16.10 8.10
CA VAL A 140 4.21 -16.98 9.24
C VAL A 140 2.99 -17.89 9.38
N GLY A 141 3.19 -19.18 9.13
CA GLY A 141 2.18 -20.21 9.37
C GLY A 141 2.46 -20.92 10.69
N LEU A 142 1.45 -21.17 11.50
CA LEU A 142 1.54 -21.97 12.73
C LEU A 142 0.43 -23.01 12.72
N THR A 143 0.81 -24.27 12.91
CA THR A 143 -0.11 -25.42 13.10
C THR A 143 -0.15 -25.82 14.57
N THR A 144 -1.21 -26.47 15.03
CA THR A 144 -1.52 -26.67 16.45
C THR A 144 -1.39 -28.13 16.90
N LEU A 145 -1.87 -29.11 16.13
CA LEU A 145 -1.78 -30.53 16.44
C LEU A 145 -0.33 -31.04 16.47
N ASN A 146 0.46 -30.61 15.48
CA ASN A 146 1.90 -30.84 15.42
C ASN A 146 2.60 -29.48 15.32
N PRO A 147 2.87 -28.81 16.46
CA PRO A 147 3.32 -27.42 16.48
C PRO A 147 4.52 -27.18 15.57
N LYS A 148 4.27 -26.55 14.43
CA LYS A 148 5.30 -26.13 13.47
C LYS A 148 5.08 -24.68 13.10
N VAL A 149 6.17 -23.92 13.07
CA VAL A 149 6.18 -22.56 12.55
C VAL A 149 6.85 -22.55 11.18
N PHE A 150 6.09 -22.21 10.15
CA PHE A 150 6.56 -22.04 8.79
C PHE A 150 6.83 -20.57 8.52
N ILE A 151 8.01 -20.27 7.97
CA ILE A 151 8.41 -18.91 7.64
C ILE A 151 8.69 -18.84 6.15
N ALA A 152 8.01 -17.95 5.45
CA ALA A 152 8.19 -17.74 4.02
C ALA A 152 8.07 -16.25 3.65
N THR A 153 8.62 -15.88 2.52
CA THR A 153 8.49 -14.53 1.95
C THR A 153 7.99 -14.56 0.53
N THR A 154 7.32 -13.49 0.13
CA THR A 154 6.97 -13.22 -1.27
C THR A 154 7.28 -11.76 -1.58
N PRO A 155 7.72 -11.42 -2.80
CA PRO A 155 7.91 -10.03 -3.17
C PRO A 155 6.57 -9.30 -3.25
N TYR A 156 6.58 -8.00 -3.00
CA TYR A 156 5.40 -7.14 -2.97
C TYR A 156 5.71 -5.81 -3.64
N ASN A 157 4.94 -5.43 -4.65
CA ASN A 157 4.93 -4.08 -5.19
C ASN A 157 3.48 -3.62 -5.33
N TYR A 158 3.24 -2.32 -5.26
CA TYR A 158 1.94 -1.77 -5.61
C TYR A 158 1.62 -2.09 -7.07
N THR A 159 0.38 -2.47 -7.30
CA THR A 159 -0.18 -2.81 -8.61
C THR A 159 -1.46 -2.03 -8.82
N ARG A 160 -2.00 -2.11 -10.04
CA ARG A 160 -3.27 -1.45 -10.33
C ARG A 160 -4.43 -2.01 -9.51
N TRP A 161 -4.34 -3.24 -9.01
CA TRP A 161 -5.33 -3.84 -8.11
C TRP A 161 -5.54 -3.05 -6.83
N ASP A 162 -4.49 -2.42 -6.29
CA ASP A 162 -4.55 -1.65 -5.03
C ASP A 162 -5.39 -0.37 -5.16
N THR A 163 -5.65 0.07 -6.39
CA THR A 163 -6.50 1.23 -6.69
C THR A 163 -7.98 0.85 -6.93
N VAL A 164 -8.28 -0.44 -7.06
CA VAL A 164 -9.63 -0.91 -7.37
C VAL A 164 -10.46 -0.94 -6.09
N PRO A 165 -11.58 -0.20 -5.98
CA PRO A 165 -12.39 -0.13 -4.76
C PRO A 165 -13.24 -1.40 -4.53
N ALA A 166 -13.15 -2.40 -5.41
CA ALA A 166 -13.96 -3.60 -5.34
C ALA A 166 -13.38 -4.61 -4.32
N LYS A 167 -14.23 -5.04 -3.39
CA LYS A 167 -13.85 -6.05 -2.39
C LYS A 167 -14.18 -7.45 -2.92
N VAL A 168 -13.16 -8.30 -2.98
CA VAL A 168 -13.32 -9.74 -3.27
C VAL A 168 -13.69 -10.47 -1.98
N ILE A 169 -14.77 -11.25 -2.02
CA ILE A 169 -15.18 -12.08 -0.89
C ILE A 169 -14.35 -13.36 -0.92
N VAL A 170 -13.65 -13.64 0.18
CA VAL A 170 -12.79 -14.81 0.33
C VAL A 170 -13.27 -15.71 1.48
N PRO A 171 -13.14 -17.05 1.37
CA PRO A 171 -13.41 -17.96 2.48
C PRO A 171 -12.53 -17.69 3.72
N LYS A 172 -13.00 -18.11 4.90
CA LYS A 172 -12.21 -18.05 6.15
C LYS A 172 -10.84 -18.73 5.94
N GLY A 173 -9.79 -18.14 6.51
CA GLY A 173 -8.42 -18.69 6.42
C GLY A 173 -7.75 -18.51 5.06
N THR A 174 -8.32 -17.70 4.16
CA THR A 174 -7.75 -17.42 2.83
C THR A 174 -7.22 -16.00 2.77
N ALA A 175 -5.95 -15.86 2.40
CA ALA A 175 -5.34 -14.59 2.06
C ALA A 175 -5.30 -14.39 0.54
N LEU A 176 -5.43 -13.15 0.09
CA LEU A 176 -5.10 -12.76 -1.29
C LEU A 176 -3.68 -12.21 -1.32
N TYR A 177 -2.85 -12.78 -2.18
CA TYR A 177 -1.53 -12.29 -2.51
C TYR A 177 -1.51 -11.80 -3.95
N ILE A 178 -1.16 -10.53 -4.15
CA ILE A 178 -1.04 -9.93 -5.47
C ILE A 178 0.44 -9.98 -5.86
N SER A 179 0.80 -10.67 -6.94
CA SER A 179 2.20 -10.69 -7.37
C SER A 179 2.66 -9.33 -7.91
N PRO A 180 3.95 -8.99 -7.82
CA PRO A 180 4.48 -7.74 -8.37
C PRO A 180 4.30 -7.58 -9.88
N GLY A 181 4.15 -8.69 -10.61
CA GLY A 181 4.04 -8.72 -12.06
C GLY A 181 3.06 -9.76 -12.59
N VAL A 182 2.70 -9.59 -13.86
CA VAL A 182 1.92 -10.56 -14.65
C VAL A 182 2.78 -11.79 -14.92
N PRO A 183 2.22 -13.02 -14.97
CA PRO A 183 2.94 -14.18 -15.45
C PRO A 183 3.43 -13.96 -16.89
N LEU A 184 4.62 -14.47 -17.20
CA LEU A 184 5.17 -14.36 -18.55
C LEU A 184 4.50 -15.40 -19.45
N TYR A 185 3.37 -15.03 -20.04
CA TYR A 185 2.62 -15.89 -20.96
C TYR A 185 3.27 -15.96 -22.34
N ASP A 186 3.04 -17.07 -23.04
CA ASP A 186 3.42 -17.22 -24.44
C ASP A 186 2.96 -16.04 -25.30
N ASN A 187 3.89 -15.52 -26.10
CA ASN A 187 3.71 -14.35 -26.99
C ASN A 187 3.59 -12.98 -26.29
N VAL A 188 3.79 -12.91 -24.98
CA VAL A 188 3.98 -11.67 -24.25
C VAL A 188 5.48 -11.45 -24.05
N LYS A 189 6.04 -10.44 -24.73
CA LYS A 189 7.50 -10.20 -24.77
C LYS A 189 8.08 -9.61 -23.49
N GLU A 190 7.24 -9.01 -22.65
CA GLU A 190 7.66 -8.25 -21.48
C GLU A 190 6.77 -8.57 -20.28
N GLN A 191 7.37 -8.64 -19.10
CA GLN A 191 6.62 -8.78 -17.85
C GLN A 191 6.09 -7.41 -17.42
N TYR A 192 4.78 -7.21 -17.50
CA TYR A 192 4.13 -6.01 -16.96
C TYR A 192 4.09 -6.07 -15.44
N LYS A 193 4.51 -4.98 -14.78
CA LYS A 193 4.66 -4.86 -13.33
C LYS A 193 4.40 -3.44 -12.85
N GLY A 194 4.15 -3.29 -11.55
CA GLY A 194 3.99 -1.99 -10.89
C GLY A 194 2.58 -1.40 -10.96
N ALA A 195 2.44 -0.17 -10.45
CA ALA A 195 1.14 0.45 -10.15
C ALA A 195 0.26 0.73 -11.38
N ASP A 196 0.85 0.75 -12.58
CA ASP A 196 0.14 0.97 -13.84
C ASP A 196 -0.46 -0.32 -14.43
N SER A 197 -0.17 -1.47 -13.82
CA SER A 197 -0.45 -2.78 -14.39
C SER A 197 -1.21 -3.68 -13.40
N TYR A 198 -2.21 -4.40 -13.89
CA TYR A 198 -2.79 -5.54 -13.18
C TYR A 198 -1.82 -6.72 -13.22
N SER A 199 -1.79 -7.52 -12.16
CA SER A 199 -0.94 -8.71 -12.03
C SER A 199 -1.75 -9.93 -11.57
N PHE A 200 -1.09 -11.07 -11.39
CA PHE A 200 -1.78 -12.26 -10.91
C PHE A 200 -2.13 -12.14 -9.43
N ILE A 201 -3.27 -12.72 -9.05
CA ILE A 201 -3.69 -12.82 -7.65
C ILE A 201 -3.74 -14.30 -7.26
N TYR A 202 -2.97 -14.66 -6.25
CA TYR A 202 -2.92 -15.98 -5.65
C TYR A 202 -3.79 -16.02 -4.38
N THR A 203 -4.52 -17.12 -4.21
CA THR A 203 -5.20 -17.45 -2.96
C THR A 203 -4.25 -18.27 -2.08
N ILE A 204 -3.73 -17.67 -1.02
CA ILE A 204 -2.81 -18.32 -0.08
C ILE A 204 -3.60 -18.87 1.10
N ARG A 205 -3.37 -20.14 1.44
CA ARG A 205 -3.92 -20.78 2.63
C ARG A 205 -2.80 -21.50 3.37
N LEU A 206 -2.99 -21.69 4.68
CA LEU A 206 -2.15 -22.60 5.42
C LEU A 206 -2.50 -24.04 5.02
N THR A 207 -1.47 -24.86 4.83
CA THR A 207 -1.54 -26.31 4.62
C THR A 207 -0.66 -27.00 5.68
N PRO A 208 -0.74 -28.33 5.85
CA PRO A 208 0.13 -29.03 6.78
C PRO A 208 1.64 -28.85 6.51
N ASP A 209 2.00 -28.46 5.28
CA ASP A 209 3.38 -28.19 4.85
C ASP A 209 3.75 -26.70 4.84
N GLY A 210 2.85 -25.84 5.34
CA GLY A 210 3.02 -24.39 5.43
C GLY A 210 2.12 -23.58 4.49
N PRO A 211 2.33 -22.26 4.39
CA PRO A 211 1.59 -21.39 3.48
C PRO A 211 1.77 -21.84 2.03
N ALA A 212 0.68 -22.02 1.30
CA ALA A 212 0.73 -22.45 -0.09
C ALA A 212 -0.34 -21.78 -0.94
N PHE A 213 -0.09 -21.72 -2.25
CA PHE A 213 -1.11 -21.35 -3.22
C PHE A 213 -2.14 -22.48 -3.35
N VAL A 214 -3.39 -22.20 -2.97
CA VAL A 214 -4.51 -23.13 -3.06
C VAL A 214 -5.61 -22.46 -3.88
N PRO A 215 -5.81 -22.82 -5.16
CA PRO A 215 -6.76 -22.13 -6.01
C PRO A 215 -8.21 -22.34 -5.53
N LEU A 216 -8.98 -21.25 -5.42
CA LEU A 216 -10.36 -21.28 -4.97
C LEU A 216 -11.32 -20.82 -6.08
N PRO A 217 -12.12 -21.73 -6.67
CA PRO A 217 -12.97 -21.40 -7.81
C PRO A 217 -13.92 -20.20 -7.58
N SER A 218 -14.49 -20.07 -6.38
CA SER A 218 -15.41 -18.97 -6.03
C SER A 218 -14.73 -17.59 -6.01
N VAL A 219 -13.44 -17.54 -5.66
CA VAL A 219 -12.64 -16.32 -5.68
C VAL A 219 -12.30 -15.95 -7.12
N TYR A 220 -11.83 -16.92 -7.91
CA TYR A 220 -11.45 -16.68 -9.30
C TYR A 220 -12.64 -16.29 -10.21
N LYS A 221 -13.86 -16.76 -9.91
CA LYS A 221 -15.08 -16.26 -10.56
C LYS A 221 -15.23 -14.74 -10.38
N GLN A 222 -15.05 -14.22 -9.16
CA GLN A 222 -15.12 -12.78 -8.88
C GLN A 222 -13.98 -12.03 -9.58
N LEU A 223 -12.74 -12.53 -9.47
CA LEU A 223 -11.57 -11.91 -10.08
C LEU A 223 -11.68 -11.81 -11.61
N SER A 224 -12.25 -12.83 -12.26
CA SER A 224 -12.49 -12.83 -13.70
C SER A 224 -13.41 -11.69 -14.15
N ILE A 225 -14.46 -11.38 -13.35
CA ILE A 225 -15.41 -10.30 -13.63
C ILE A 225 -14.72 -8.94 -13.52
N LEU A 226 -13.92 -8.75 -12.46
CA LEU A 226 -13.17 -7.52 -12.25
C LEU A 226 -12.16 -7.28 -13.38
N LEU A 227 -11.36 -8.30 -13.70
CA LEU A 227 -10.33 -8.19 -14.75
C LEU A 227 -10.95 -7.95 -16.14
N ARG A 228 -12.10 -8.58 -16.45
CA ARG A 228 -12.80 -8.37 -17.72
C ARG A 228 -13.22 -6.91 -17.92
N THR A 229 -13.65 -6.24 -16.84
CA THR A 229 -13.99 -4.81 -16.88
C THR A 229 -12.74 -3.98 -17.17
N SER A 230 -11.63 -4.30 -16.51
CA SER A 230 -10.35 -3.62 -16.69
C SER A 230 -9.77 -3.74 -18.11
N ILE A 231 -9.90 -4.91 -18.74
CA ILE A 231 -9.43 -5.18 -20.11
C ILE A 231 -10.05 -4.21 -21.13
N ARG A 232 -11.34 -3.86 -20.96
CA ARG A 232 -12.06 -2.95 -21.87
C ARG A 232 -11.48 -1.53 -21.85
N GLY A 233 -10.91 -1.11 -20.72
CA GLY A 233 -10.28 0.21 -20.55
C GLY A 233 -8.80 0.26 -20.89
N GLU A 234 -8.15 -0.87 -21.18
CA GLU A 234 -6.71 -0.92 -21.46
C GLU A 234 -6.42 -0.51 -22.91
N LEU A 235 -5.62 0.54 -23.12
CA LEU A 235 -5.32 1.08 -24.45
C LEU A 235 -4.17 0.34 -25.16
N SER A 236 -3.22 -0.21 -24.40
CA SER A 236 -2.09 -0.94 -24.98
C SER A 236 -2.51 -2.33 -25.44
N THR A 237 -2.37 -2.61 -26.74
CA THR A 237 -2.70 -3.92 -27.33
C THR A 237 -1.94 -5.07 -26.67
N MET A 238 -0.65 -4.87 -26.36
CA MET A 238 0.18 -5.92 -25.76
C MET A 238 -0.15 -6.15 -24.27
N LYS A 239 -0.41 -5.09 -23.49
CA LYS A 239 -0.92 -5.23 -22.11
C LYS A 239 -2.29 -5.91 -22.10
N ARG A 240 -3.17 -5.51 -23.02
CA ARG A 240 -4.49 -6.12 -23.18
C ARG A 240 -4.39 -7.61 -23.50
N LEU A 241 -3.47 -8.03 -24.37
CA LEU A 241 -3.21 -9.44 -24.66
C LEU A 241 -2.78 -10.21 -23.40
N ALA A 242 -1.84 -9.67 -22.62
CA ALA A 242 -1.42 -10.28 -21.37
C ALA A 242 -2.57 -10.43 -20.37
N TYR A 243 -3.44 -9.42 -20.26
CA TYR A 243 -4.63 -9.49 -19.40
C TYR A 243 -5.67 -10.47 -19.92
N VAL A 244 -5.83 -10.64 -21.23
CA VAL A 244 -6.71 -11.67 -21.80
C VAL A 244 -6.20 -13.07 -21.46
N ARG A 245 -4.87 -13.31 -21.50
CA ARG A 245 -4.27 -14.58 -21.05
C ARG A 245 -4.50 -14.81 -19.55
N MET A 246 -4.26 -13.79 -18.73
CA MET A 246 -4.56 -13.84 -17.30
C MET A 246 -6.04 -14.06 -17.00
N LEU A 247 -6.95 -13.48 -17.78
CA LEU A 247 -8.38 -13.71 -17.67
C LEU A 247 -8.74 -15.16 -18.03
N SER A 248 -8.13 -15.71 -19.07
CA SER A 248 -8.30 -17.13 -19.42
C SER A 248 -7.88 -18.03 -18.26
N GLU A 249 -6.76 -17.70 -17.62
CA GLU A 249 -6.26 -18.43 -16.47
C GLU A 249 -7.20 -18.31 -15.25
N PHE A 250 -7.71 -17.12 -14.95
CA PHE A 250 -8.74 -16.95 -13.92
C PHE A 250 -10.01 -17.75 -14.24
N ASN A 251 -10.44 -17.83 -15.50
CA ASN A 251 -11.59 -18.65 -15.88
C ASN A 251 -11.30 -20.16 -15.70
N ASN A 252 -10.10 -20.63 -16.04
CA ASN A 252 -9.68 -22.02 -15.81
C ASN A 252 -9.75 -22.38 -14.32
N LEU A 253 -9.18 -21.53 -13.46
CA LEU A 253 -9.22 -21.71 -12.00
C LEU A 253 -10.63 -21.60 -11.43
N ALA A 254 -11.47 -20.74 -12.02
CA ALA A 254 -12.89 -20.61 -11.67
C ALA A 254 -13.72 -21.87 -11.99
N GLU A 255 -13.25 -22.69 -12.94
CA GLU A 255 -13.81 -24.00 -13.27
C GLU A 255 -13.21 -25.14 -12.43
N GLY A 256 -12.24 -24.85 -11.56
CA GLY A 256 -11.54 -25.85 -10.74
C GLY A 256 -10.45 -26.62 -11.48
N ARG A 257 -10.02 -26.13 -12.65
CA ARG A 257 -8.87 -26.70 -13.37
C ARG A 257 -7.57 -26.35 -12.64
N PRO A 258 -6.50 -27.15 -12.80
CA PRO A 258 -5.19 -26.82 -12.23
C PRO A 258 -4.62 -25.53 -12.85
N PRO A 259 -3.75 -24.80 -12.13
CA PRO A 259 -3.05 -23.64 -12.67
C PRO A 259 -2.11 -24.03 -13.81
N GLY A 260 -1.98 -23.15 -14.79
CA GLY A 260 -1.01 -23.22 -15.87
C GLY A 260 0.43 -23.09 -15.37
N ILE A 261 1.38 -23.54 -16.20
CA ILE A 261 2.81 -23.58 -15.85
C ILE A 261 3.34 -22.17 -15.59
N GLU A 262 2.96 -21.20 -16.41
CA GLU A 262 3.39 -19.81 -16.31
C GLU A 262 2.93 -19.19 -14.98
N THR A 263 1.74 -19.53 -14.52
CA THR A 263 1.20 -19.12 -13.21
C THR A 263 2.06 -19.69 -12.08
N ILE A 264 2.41 -20.98 -12.16
CA ILE A 264 3.25 -21.63 -11.13
C ILE A 264 4.65 -21.00 -11.12
N LEU A 265 5.26 -20.78 -12.28
CA LEU A 265 6.59 -20.18 -12.39
C LEU A 265 6.63 -18.73 -11.92
N ASN A 266 5.51 -18.00 -12.04
CA ASN A 266 5.38 -16.64 -11.53
C ASN A 266 5.15 -16.59 -10.01
N PHE A 267 4.86 -17.71 -9.34
CA PHE A 267 4.64 -17.74 -7.90
C PHE A 267 5.97 -17.79 -7.13
N GLN A 268 6.45 -16.61 -6.73
CA GLN A 268 7.75 -16.44 -6.08
C GLN A 268 7.65 -16.47 -4.55
N MET A 269 7.17 -17.58 -3.99
CA MET A 269 7.22 -17.81 -2.55
C MET A 269 8.52 -18.52 -2.17
N GLN A 270 9.32 -17.88 -1.33
CA GLN A 270 10.56 -18.42 -0.81
C GLN A 270 10.37 -18.89 0.63
N ARG A 271 10.58 -20.18 0.89
CA ARG A 271 10.63 -20.71 2.26
C ARG A 271 11.96 -20.28 2.91
N ILE A 272 11.88 -19.66 4.08
CA ILE A 272 13.04 -19.24 4.87
C ILE A 272 13.42 -20.35 5.85
N ASP A 273 12.45 -20.83 6.63
CA ASP A 273 12.72 -21.82 7.69
C ASP A 273 11.45 -22.57 8.10
N THR A 274 11.63 -23.62 8.89
CA THR A 274 10.56 -24.28 9.63
C THR A 274 11.05 -24.73 10.99
N LEU A 275 10.40 -24.21 12.03
CA LEU A 275 10.74 -24.48 13.41
C LEU A 275 9.76 -25.49 13.99
N SER A 276 10.27 -26.47 14.74
CA SER A 276 9.51 -27.53 15.41
C SER A 276 10.12 -27.81 16.78
#